data_AF-A0A7I4YW76-F1
#
_entry.id   AF-A0A7I4YW76-F1
#
_cell.length_a   1.000
_cell.length_b   1.000
_cell.length_c   1.000
_cell.angle_alpha   90.00
_cell.angle_beta   90.00
_cell.angle_gamma   90.00
#
_symmetry.space_group_name_H-M   'P 1'
#
loop_
_entity.id
_entity.type
_entity.pdbx_description
1 polymer ?
#
loop_
_entity_poly.entity_id
_entity_poly.type
_entity_poly.pdbx_seq_one_letter_code
_entity_poly.pdbx_strand_id
1 'polypeptide(L)'
;MRNLTVSKKNILSLAKARYRATQGIGVVNAVRNSEGAILRKPGEIRRGWKEYFDELLNEEFARKNSSQSEATAGPINLWSENEVRGATVEMKAGKQLVRGSTDRGMEGALGARNKVDHS
;
A
#
# COMPACT_ATOMS: atom_id res chain seq x y z
N MET A 1 -2.18 50.34 0.49
CA MET A 1 -1.31 49.16 0.31
C MET A 1 -1.22 48.24 1.55
N ARG A 2 -2.29 48.08 2.36
CA ARG A 2 -2.27 47.31 3.63
C ARG A 2 -2.69 45.83 3.49
N ASN A 3 -3.26 45.43 2.36
CA ASN A 3 -3.84 44.09 2.19
C ASN A 3 -2.82 43.03 1.75
N LEU A 4 -1.74 43.41 1.05
CA LEU A 4 -0.70 42.47 0.61
C LEU A 4 0.19 41.97 1.76
N THR A 5 0.46 42.79 2.77
CA THR A 5 1.31 42.41 3.91
C THR A 5 0.59 41.44 4.85
N VAL A 6 -0.72 41.61 5.03
CA VAL A 6 -1.58 40.68 5.79
C VAL A 6 -1.65 39.33 5.07
N SER A 7 -1.85 39.33 3.74
CA SER A 7 -1.84 38.12 2.91
C SER A 7 -0.51 37.34 3.01
N LYS A 8 0.64 38.01 2.88
CA LYS A 8 1.96 37.36 3.01
C LYS A 8 2.20 36.76 4.40
N LYS A 9 1.80 37.47 5.47
CA LYS A 9 1.90 36.96 6.85
C LYS A 9 1.05 35.71 7.06
N ASN A 10 -0.16 35.68 6.48
CA ASN A 10 -1.06 34.53 6.56
C ASN A 10 -0.54 33.33 5.77
N ILE A 11 0.09 33.55 4.61
CA ILE A 11 0.72 32.48 3.83
C ILE A 11 1.92 31.89 4.59
N LEU A 12 2.74 32.74 5.21
CA LEU A 12 3.89 32.29 5.98
C LEU A 12 3.46 31.52 7.24
N SER A 13 2.42 31.99 7.94
CA SER A 13 1.89 31.27 9.11
C SER A 13 1.29 29.93 8.72
N LEU A 14 0.57 29.85 7.60
CA LEU A 14 0.04 28.60 7.05
C LEU A 14 1.15 27.63 6.66
N ALA A 15 2.21 28.10 5.98
CA ALA A 15 3.36 27.28 5.64
C ALA A 15 4.06 26.72 6.89
N LYS A 16 4.22 27.55 7.93
CA LYS A 16 4.83 27.16 9.20
C LYS A 16 3.95 26.15 9.96
N ALA A 17 2.64 26.33 9.97
CA ALA A 17 1.69 25.39 10.57
C ALA A 17 1.72 24.03 9.85
N ARG A 18 1.74 24.02 8.51
CA ARG A 18 1.90 22.80 7.71
C ARG A 18 3.22 22.11 7.99
N TYR A 19 4.33 22.86 8.01
CA TYR A 19 5.63 22.33 8.38
C TYR A 19 5.60 21.66 9.77
N ARG A 20 4.99 22.29 10.77
CA ARG A 20 4.85 21.71 12.12
C ARG A 20 3.95 20.49 12.15
N ALA A 21 2.86 20.47 11.38
CA ALA A 21 1.96 19.33 11.28
C ALA A 21 2.63 18.12 10.60
N THR A 22 3.50 18.34 9.61
CA THR A 22 4.28 17.28 8.97
C THR A 22 5.42 16.73 9.83
N GLN A 23 5.81 17.45 10.88
CA GLN A 23 6.78 16.97 11.88
C GLN A 23 6.13 16.08 12.95
N GLY A 24 4.82 15.78 12.81
CA GLY A 24 4.01 14.99 13.74
C GLY A 24 4.34 13.49 13.83
N ILE A 25 5.36 13.01 13.11
CA ILE A 25 6.07 11.79 13.51
C ILE A 25 7.21 12.31 14.37
N GLY A 26 6.98 12.36 15.69
CA GLY A 26 7.91 12.94 16.64
C GLY A 26 9.33 12.51 16.29
N VAL A 27 10.17 13.47 15.88
CA VAL A 27 11.54 13.19 15.49
C VAL A 27 12.14 12.42 16.66
N VAL A 28 12.44 11.14 16.44
CA VAL A 28 13.06 10.31 17.46
C VAL A 28 14.44 10.92 17.66
N ASN A 29 14.54 11.81 18.65
CA ASN A 29 15.74 12.57 18.95
C ASN A 29 16.72 11.77 19.82
N ALA A 30 16.31 10.58 20.22
CA ALA A 30 17.04 9.71 21.12
C ALA A 30 16.63 8.24 20.87
N VAL A 31 17.61 7.37 20.65
CA VAL A 31 17.42 5.90 20.59
C VAL A 31 18.40 5.26 21.57
N ARG A 32 17.99 4.20 22.27
CA ARG A 32 18.90 3.43 23.12
C ARG A 32 19.54 2.31 22.31
N ASN A 33 20.86 2.15 22.37
CA ASN A 33 21.55 1.02 21.75
C ASN A 33 21.57 -0.21 22.68
N SER A 34 22.12 -1.33 22.19
CA SER A 34 22.25 -2.60 22.91
C SER A 34 23.11 -2.49 24.19
N GLU A 35 24.12 -1.63 24.17
CA GLU A 35 24.96 -1.29 25.34
C GLU A 35 24.25 -0.39 26.37
N GLY A 36 23.02 0.01 26.07
CA GLY A 36 22.19 0.83 26.94
C GLY A 36 22.45 2.33 26.86
N ALA A 37 23.33 2.79 25.97
CA ALA A 37 23.63 4.20 25.72
C ALA A 37 22.56 4.90 24.87
N ILE A 38 22.35 6.20 25.09
CA ILE A 38 21.36 7.00 24.36
C ILE A 38 22.03 7.74 23.19
N LEU A 39 21.69 7.32 21.97
CA LEU A 39 22.10 7.93 20.71
C LEU A 39 21.21 9.11 20.38
N ARG A 40 21.79 10.31 20.21
CA ARG A 40 21.02 11.54 19.91
C ARG A 40 21.32 12.15 18.55
N LYS A 41 22.47 11.83 17.97
CA LYS A 41 22.81 12.35 16.64
C LYS A 41 22.05 11.57 15.58
N PRO A 42 21.47 12.23 14.55
CA PRO A 42 20.72 11.54 13.51
C PRO A 42 21.51 10.43 12.79
N GLY A 43 22.81 10.63 12.59
CA GLY A 43 23.67 9.62 11.97
C GLY A 43 23.87 8.37 12.85
N GLU A 44 24.01 8.56 14.16
CA GLU A 44 24.13 7.46 15.13
C GLU A 44 22.82 6.70 15.25
N ILE A 45 21.69 7.42 15.31
CA ILE A 45 20.35 6.83 15.34
C ILE A 45 20.10 5.95 14.11
N ARG A 46 20.38 6.46 12.91
CA ARG A 46 20.23 5.68 11.67
C ARG A 46 21.11 4.43 11.67
N ARG A 47 22.36 4.54 12.14
CA ARG A 47 23.26 3.40 12.23
C ARG A 47 22.77 2.36 13.23
N GLY A 48 22.33 2.79 14.41
CA GLY A 48 21.78 1.88 15.43
C GLY A 48 20.53 1.14 14.95
N TRP A 49 19.64 1.82 14.22
CA TRP A 49 18.51 1.13 13.56
C TRP A 49 18.96 0.12 12.51
N LYS A 50 19.97 0.46 11.69
CA LYS A 50 20.51 -0.46 10.69
C LYS A 50 21.08 -1.71 11.35
N GLU A 51 21.93 -1.55 12.37
CA GLU A 51 22.55 -2.66 13.11
C GLU A 51 21.47 -3.56 13.74
N TYR A 52 20.49 -2.95 14.42
CA TYR A 52 19.38 -3.70 15.03
C TYR A 52 18.58 -4.52 14.00
N PHE A 53 18.21 -3.91 12.86
CA PHE A 53 17.46 -4.63 11.84
C PHE A 53 18.29 -5.66 11.08
N ASP A 54 19.59 -5.42 10.90
CA ASP A 54 20.50 -6.39 10.29
C ASP A 54 20.59 -7.65 11.18
N GLU A 55 20.75 -7.50 12.50
CA GLU A 55 20.76 -8.62 13.44
C GLU A 55 19.40 -9.34 13.48
N LEU A 56 18.31 -8.57 13.65
CA LEU A 56 16.94 -9.11 13.71
C LEU A 56 16.59 -9.94 12.46
N LEU A 57 16.88 -9.42 11.27
CA LEU A 57 16.45 -10.05 10.02
C LEU A 57 17.37 -11.17 9.54
N ASN A 58 18.65 -11.13 9.90
CA ASN A 58 19.64 -12.08 9.38
C ASN A 58 20.06 -13.13 10.41
N GLU A 59 20.01 -12.83 11.71
CA GLU A 59 20.41 -13.75 12.78
C GLU A 59 19.19 -14.35 13.46
N GLU A 60 18.31 -13.52 14.04
CA GLU A 60 17.13 -14.01 14.79
C GLU A 60 16.07 -14.62 13.86
N PHE A 61 15.78 -13.92 12.75
CA PHE A 61 14.88 -14.39 11.70
C PHE A 61 15.64 -14.78 10.44
N ALA A 62 16.79 -15.44 10.62
CA ALA A 62 17.61 -15.95 9.52
C ALA A 62 16.73 -16.67 8.49
N ARG A 63 16.53 -16.02 7.34
CA ARG A 63 15.73 -16.63 6.29
C ARG A 63 16.48 -17.85 5.82
N LYS A 64 15.81 -19.00 5.79
CA LYS A 64 16.33 -20.15 5.07
C LYS A 64 16.64 -19.66 3.66
N ASN A 65 17.91 -19.76 3.27
CA ASN A 65 18.29 -19.65 1.87
C ASN A 65 17.44 -20.69 1.15
N SER A 66 16.37 -20.25 0.48
CA SER A 66 15.80 -21.09 -0.55
C SER A 66 16.97 -21.33 -1.47
N SER A 67 17.42 -22.60 -1.57
CA SER A 67 18.19 -23.00 -2.74
C SER A 67 17.48 -22.33 -3.90
N GLN A 68 18.24 -21.59 -4.70
CA GLN A 68 17.75 -20.98 -5.92
C GLN A 68 17.32 -22.16 -6.78
N SER A 69 16.14 -22.71 -6.50
CA SER A 69 15.54 -23.71 -7.33
C SER A 69 15.31 -22.97 -8.63
N GLU A 70 15.53 -23.66 -9.73
CA GLU A 70 14.88 -23.26 -10.97
C GLU A 70 13.47 -22.84 -10.58
N ALA A 71 13.12 -21.58 -10.88
CA ALA A 71 11.76 -21.15 -10.71
C ALA A 71 10.94 -22.22 -11.41
N THR A 72 10.04 -22.90 -10.70
CA THR A 72 9.13 -23.83 -11.36
C THR A 72 8.29 -22.97 -12.27
N ALA A 73 8.75 -22.80 -13.50
CA ALA A 73 8.01 -22.16 -14.57
C ALA A 73 6.86 -23.12 -14.82
N GLY A 74 5.77 -22.92 -14.09
CA GLY A 74 4.50 -23.52 -14.43
C GLY A 74 4.23 -23.21 -15.91
N PRO A 75 3.55 -24.10 -16.64
CA PRO A 75 3.28 -23.89 -18.06
C PRO A 75 2.73 -22.48 -18.30
N ILE A 76 3.51 -21.64 -18.97
CA ILE A 76 3.03 -20.33 -19.40
C ILE A 76 2.23 -20.59 -20.67
N ASN A 77 0.91 -20.68 -20.53
CA ASN A 77 0.03 -20.80 -21.69
C ASN A 77 0.10 -19.49 -22.48
N LEU A 78 0.50 -19.57 -23.74
CA LEU A 78 0.43 -18.45 -24.66
C LEU A 78 -1.04 -18.16 -24.96
N TRP A 79 -1.43 -16.88 -24.93
CA TRP A 79 -2.77 -16.49 -25.34
C TRP A 79 -2.97 -16.76 -26.82
N SER A 80 -4.09 -17.37 -27.16
CA SER A 80 -4.51 -17.52 -28.55
C SER A 80 -5.28 -16.28 -29.02
N GLU A 81 -5.18 -15.98 -30.33
CA GLU A 81 -5.83 -14.78 -30.88
C GLU A 81 -7.35 -14.74 -30.67
N ASN A 82 -8.00 -15.90 -30.57
CA ASN A 82 -9.44 -16.00 -30.27
C ASN A 82 -9.78 -15.58 -28.84
N GLU A 83 -8.91 -15.88 -27.87
CA GLU A 83 -9.04 -15.52 -26.46
C GLU A 83 -8.93 -14.00 -26.30
N VAL A 84 -7.88 -13.41 -26.89
CA VAL A 84 -7.68 -11.95 -26.89
C VAL A 84 -8.83 -11.23 -27.58
N ARG A 85 -9.29 -11.76 -28.72
CA ARG A 85 -10.44 -11.20 -29.45
C ARG A 85 -11.74 -11.31 -28.65
N GLY A 86 -11.98 -12.44 -27.99
CA GLY A 86 -13.13 -12.65 -27.11
C GLY A 86 -13.16 -11.64 -25.97
N ALA A 87 -12.05 -11.52 -25.24
CA ALA A 87 -11.90 -10.56 -24.15
C ALA A 87 -12.10 -9.10 -24.63
N THR A 88 -11.59 -8.75 -25.81
CA THR A 88 -11.77 -7.40 -26.39
C THR A 88 -13.24 -7.11 -26.71
N VAL A 89 -13.99 -8.10 -27.22
CA VAL A 89 -15.42 -7.98 -27.49
C VAL A 89 -16.21 -7.80 -26.18
N GLU A 90 -15.91 -8.59 -25.16
CA GLU A 90 -16.56 -8.48 -23.84
C GLU A 90 -16.26 -7.15 -23.16
N MET A 91 -15.02 -6.66 -23.21
CA MET A 91 -14.66 -5.35 -22.69
C MET A 91 -15.42 -4.21 -23.40
N LYS A 92 -15.64 -4.34 -24.72
CA LYS A 92 -16.40 -3.36 -25.49
C LYS A 92 -17.89 -3.40 -25.13
N ALA A 93 -18.45 -4.59 -24.93
CA ALA A 93 -19.83 -4.79 -24.48
C ALA A 93 -20.07 -4.30 -23.04
N GLY A 94 -19.12 -4.52 -22.12
CA GLY A 94 -19.17 -3.99 -20.75
C GLY A 94 -19.13 -2.46 -20.69
N LYS A 95 -18.52 -1.80 -21.68
CA LYS A 95 -18.53 -0.34 -21.84
C LYS A 95 -19.92 0.23 -22.17
N GLN A 96 -20.82 -0.58 -22.70
CA GLN A 96 -22.22 -0.21 -22.94
C GLN A 96 -23.09 -0.36 -21.68
N LEU A 97 -22.81 -1.34 -20.81
CA LEU A 97 -23.51 -1.48 -19.53
C LEU A 97 -23.20 -0.32 -18.56
N VAL A 98 -21.95 0.14 -18.50
CA VAL A 98 -21.55 1.26 -17.61
C VAL A 98 -22.22 2.60 -17.98
N ARG A 99 -22.69 2.76 -19.22
CA ARG A 99 -23.32 4.02 -19.69
C ARG A 99 -24.84 4.05 -19.59
N GLY A 100 -25.47 2.95 -19.16
CA GLY A 100 -26.94 2.81 -19.11
C GLY A 100 -27.52 2.48 -17.73
N SER A 101 -26.71 2.24 -16.70
CA SER A 101 -27.20 1.91 -15.35
C SER A 101 -26.99 3.06 -14.37
N THR A 102 -27.70 4.16 -14.61
CA THR A 102 -28.18 4.99 -13.50
C THR A 102 -29.69 4.89 -13.55
N ASP A 103 -30.28 4.41 -12.45
CA ASP A 103 -31.71 4.36 -12.17
C ASP A 103 -32.50 3.16 -12.71
N ARG A 104 -32.47 2.05 -11.95
CA ARG A 104 -33.68 1.28 -11.59
C ARG A 104 -33.38 0.22 -10.52
N GLY A 105 -34.05 0.42 -9.39
CA GLY A 105 -34.42 -0.52 -8.32
C GLY A 105 -33.68 -1.85 -8.18
N MET A 106 -32.92 -1.97 -7.09
CA MET A 106 -32.64 -3.26 -6.45
C MET A 106 -33.93 -3.78 -5.79
N GLU A 107 -34.71 -4.59 -6.49
CA GLU A 107 -35.67 -5.50 -5.87
C GLU A 107 -35.54 -6.90 -6.45
N GLY A 108 -35.45 -7.88 -5.56
CA GLY A 108 -35.86 -9.25 -5.81
C GLY A 108 -34.75 -10.23 -6.19
N ALA A 109 -34.24 -10.96 -5.19
CA ALA A 109 -34.10 -12.43 -5.25
C ALA A 109 -33.59 -12.99 -3.90
N LEU A 110 -34.50 -13.08 -2.93
CA LEU A 110 -34.39 -14.09 -1.88
C LEU A 110 -34.98 -15.39 -2.42
N GLY A 111 -34.20 -16.47 -2.35
CA GLY A 111 -34.74 -17.82 -2.27
C GLY A 111 -34.25 -18.83 -3.30
N ALA A 112 -33.39 -19.75 -2.87
CA ALA A 112 -33.54 -21.17 -3.16
C ALA A 112 -32.79 -22.01 -2.10
N ARG A 113 -33.57 -22.82 -1.39
CA ARG A 113 -33.17 -23.75 -0.32
C ARG A 113 -32.41 -24.95 -0.88
N ASN A 114 -31.31 -25.32 -0.24
CA ASN A 114 -30.67 -26.63 -0.42
C ASN A 114 -31.60 -27.74 0.12
N LYS A 115 -31.99 -28.67 -0.77
CA LYS A 115 -32.42 -30.03 -0.38
C LYS A 115 -31.16 -30.88 -0.25
N VAL A 116 -30.96 -31.48 0.92
CA VAL A 116 -29.95 -32.52 1.15
C VAL A 116 -30.73 -33.83 1.23
N ASP A 117 -30.69 -34.60 0.14
CA ASP A 117 -31.20 -35.96 0.12
C ASP A 117 -30.22 -36.86 0.90
N HIS A 118 -30.72 -37.50 1.96
CA HIS A 118 -29.99 -38.54 2.68
C HIS A 118 -30.31 -39.87 2.03
N SER A 119 -29.28 -40.62 1.68
CA SER A 119 -29.38 -42.04 1.35
C SER A 119 -28.48 -42.85 2.27
#